data_AF-A0A7Y5Y5K8-F1
#
_entry.id   AF-A0A7Y5Y5K8-F1
#
_cell.length_a   1.000
_cell.length_b   1.000
_cell.length_c   1.000
_cell.angle_alpha   90.00
_cell.angle_beta   90.00
_cell.angle_gamma   90.00
#
_symmetry.space_group_name_H-M   'P 1'
#
loop_
_entity.id
_entity.type
_entity.pdbx_description
1 polymer ?
#
loop_
_entity_poly.entity_id
_entity_poly.type
_entity_poly.pdbx_seq_one_letter_code
_entity_poly.pdbx_strand_id
1 'polypeptide(L)'
;MKLGGKVLKDSLTEMSFRPVVKAYKDVIKETKALPGNARRMLTMASGDRWVMRGKASLRGFLYDLKKNPLKASWSAAKVLMADVVADSIPMVRDSAASASLFGTGVDVRLSAALDQFKAAYADAKGKIPKVQRMQVSVFGADRGCVIARTFVNELARIYKRANEQDLAIDGSLIEIKFVGLLDSVASIMEENKLIGFLPLVGVIKQNYGDRALAIPPAVQRCVHFAAAHELRFYQRLDSLEKTRGEQYLYPGTSEDVTGGSPDGTLNFRGELQRVPLRDMLHEALISGVMMDRMEDLAIYKTETFQKFSLAAPIVDDKSSYRMMELVNAYRAVVPRAPGLDFLKHMSVFISWLAVRYQSKEFRESVTTHADAVRAAQDQRRERRERAEKAFAEARRTASTDREGYGRAMAELFAAQDDETRNMPDTILEVHRPFVSVWERLDKEAQEVIAQRARYQKQQDDEPQRKMKWQKYVDEHAAIFVDPSGQKPTYKPARPLMSPGELTLADAWINATNGKNPLPDKVMALFDLLVHDTMLTSWHDHVLSATLYFQTRAIDTFGKTDAKKEEETRKSDDMNAAAVRRLQGNALVLPN
;
A
#
# COMPACT_ATOMS: atom_id res chain seq x y z
N MET A 1 -1.32 9.21 -45.25
CA MET A 1 -0.96 7.84 -44.82
C MET A 1 -2.05 7.30 -43.91
N LYS A 2 -2.84 6.33 -44.39
CA LYS A 2 -3.85 5.60 -43.61
C LYS A 2 -3.23 4.26 -43.18
N LEU A 3 -2.72 4.20 -41.95
CA LEU A 3 -2.30 2.98 -41.24
C LEU A 3 -2.12 3.36 -39.76
N GLY A 4 -3.23 3.40 -39.00
CA GLY A 4 -3.18 3.85 -37.59
C GLY A 4 -4.22 3.24 -36.65
N GLY A 5 -5.12 2.37 -37.13
CA GLY A 5 -6.20 1.82 -36.31
C GLY A 5 -5.93 0.45 -35.67
N LYS A 6 -4.96 -0.32 -36.19
CA LYS A 6 -4.75 -1.71 -35.78
C LYS A 6 -3.71 -1.86 -34.67
N VAL A 7 -2.65 -1.05 -34.68
CA VAL A 7 -1.57 -1.09 -33.68
C VAL A 7 -2.03 -0.57 -32.31
N LEU A 8 -2.99 0.36 -32.26
CA LEU A 8 -3.59 0.83 -31.00
C LEU A 8 -4.52 -0.20 -30.34
N LYS A 9 -5.07 -1.14 -31.12
CA LYS A 9 -5.98 -2.18 -30.61
C LYS A 9 -5.21 -3.36 -30.00
N ASP A 10 -4.03 -3.64 -30.55
CA ASP A 10 -3.14 -4.68 -30.04
C ASP A 10 -2.35 -4.20 -28.81
N SER A 11 -2.20 -2.89 -28.57
CA SER A 11 -1.61 -2.35 -27.32
C SER A 11 -2.59 -2.26 -26.16
N LEU A 12 -3.91 -2.33 -26.42
CA LEU A 12 -4.96 -2.32 -25.39
C LEU A 12 -5.19 -3.70 -24.74
N THR A 13 -4.65 -4.77 -25.33
CA THR A 13 -4.81 -6.15 -24.86
C THR A 13 -3.64 -6.67 -24.02
N GLU A 14 -2.56 -5.90 -23.87
CA GLU A 14 -1.42 -6.27 -23.03
C GLU A 14 -1.32 -5.37 -21.79
N MET A 15 -2.35 -5.39 -20.93
CA MET A 15 -2.30 -4.75 -19.62
C MET A 15 -1.74 -5.71 -18.56
N SER A 16 -0.56 -5.33 -18.04
CA SER A 16 0.00 -5.64 -16.71
C SER A 16 0.02 -7.09 -16.18
N PHE A 17 0.70 -8.02 -16.86
CA PHE A 17 1.25 -9.22 -16.17
C PHE A 17 2.65 -9.65 -16.64
N ARG A 18 3.28 -8.88 -17.55
CA ARG A 18 4.56 -9.26 -18.16
C ARG A 18 5.69 -9.54 -17.15
N PRO A 19 5.89 -8.85 -16.01
CA PRO A 19 6.99 -9.18 -15.09
C PRO A 19 6.79 -10.51 -14.35
N VAL A 20 5.57 -10.78 -13.86
CA VAL A 20 5.24 -11.99 -13.07
C VAL A 20 5.08 -13.22 -13.96
N VAL A 21 4.46 -13.06 -15.13
CA VAL A 21 4.31 -14.13 -16.13
C VAL A 21 5.62 -14.41 -16.86
N LYS A 22 6.48 -13.40 -17.07
CA LYS A 22 7.85 -13.61 -17.59
C LYS A 22 8.74 -14.30 -16.57
N ALA A 23 8.67 -13.91 -15.28
CA ALA A 23 9.36 -14.64 -14.21
C ALA A 23 8.91 -16.11 -14.13
N TYR A 24 7.60 -16.38 -14.23
CA TYR A 24 7.06 -17.75 -14.26
C TYR A 24 7.48 -18.53 -15.52
N LYS A 25 7.44 -17.90 -16.70
CA LYS A 25 7.87 -18.50 -17.97
C LYS A 25 9.38 -18.74 -18.03
N ASP A 26 10.19 -17.85 -17.45
CA ASP A 26 11.65 -17.99 -17.38
C ASP A 26 12.05 -19.08 -16.37
N VAL A 27 11.35 -19.21 -15.23
CA VAL A 27 11.51 -20.36 -14.29
C VAL A 27 11.22 -21.69 -14.99
N ILE A 28 10.16 -21.79 -15.78
CA ILE A 28 9.77 -23.01 -16.52
C ILE A 28 10.75 -23.31 -17.67
N LYS A 29 11.32 -22.27 -18.28
CA LYS A 29 12.27 -22.39 -19.39
C LYS A 29 13.66 -22.81 -18.89
N GLU A 30 14.11 -22.31 -17.74
CA GLU A 30 15.38 -22.69 -17.12
C GLU A 30 15.32 -24.06 -16.45
N THR A 31 14.18 -24.48 -15.87
CA THR A 31 14.02 -25.84 -15.32
C THR A 31 14.06 -26.94 -16.37
N LYS A 32 13.70 -26.64 -17.63
CA LYS A 32 13.80 -27.58 -18.76
C LYS A 32 15.18 -27.61 -19.42
N ALA A 33 16.05 -26.64 -19.12
CA ALA A 33 17.32 -26.44 -19.83
C ALA A 33 18.58 -26.91 -19.07
N LEU A 34 18.45 -27.52 -17.90
CA LEU A 34 19.62 -27.90 -17.08
C LEU A 34 20.22 -29.26 -17.49
N PRO A 35 21.50 -29.32 -17.94
CA PRO A 35 22.21 -30.57 -18.18
C PRO A 35 22.59 -31.27 -16.86
N GLY A 36 22.70 -32.60 -16.90
CA GLY A 36 22.76 -33.52 -15.75
C GLY A 36 23.85 -33.30 -14.68
N ASN A 37 24.77 -32.36 -14.90
CA ASN A 37 25.91 -32.09 -14.03
C ASN A 37 25.53 -31.13 -12.89
N ALA A 38 24.55 -30.26 -13.10
CA ALA A 38 24.02 -29.35 -12.06
C ALA A 38 23.27 -30.10 -10.94
N ARG A 39 22.73 -31.29 -11.26
CA ARG A 39 22.03 -32.17 -10.30
C ARG A 39 22.98 -32.71 -9.21
N ARG A 40 24.28 -32.84 -9.49
CA ARG A 40 25.30 -33.27 -8.51
C ARG A 40 25.70 -32.16 -7.54
N MET A 41 25.73 -30.90 -7.97
CA MET A 41 26.02 -29.77 -7.06
C MET A 41 24.89 -29.53 -6.05
N LEU A 42 23.62 -29.68 -6.46
CA LEU A 42 22.47 -29.64 -5.55
C LEU A 42 22.46 -30.79 -4.52
N THR A 43 23.19 -31.87 -4.79
CA THR A 43 23.32 -33.00 -3.85
C THR A 43 24.38 -32.73 -2.77
N MET A 44 25.30 -31.79 -2.98
CA MET A 44 26.31 -31.40 -1.97
C MET A 44 25.82 -30.31 -0.99
N ALA A 45 24.75 -29.59 -1.32
CA ALA A 45 24.10 -28.63 -0.41
C ALA A 45 23.14 -29.28 0.61
N SER A 46 23.13 -30.62 0.71
CA SER A 46 22.15 -31.39 1.50
C SER A 46 22.45 -31.48 3.00
N GLY A 47 23.36 -30.66 3.53
CA GLY A 47 23.72 -30.66 4.95
C GLY A 47 22.81 -29.81 5.85
N ASP A 48 21.90 -29.02 5.27
CA ASP A 48 21.21 -27.97 6.01
C ASP A 48 19.92 -28.46 6.71
N ARG A 49 19.81 -28.14 8.00
CA ARG A 49 18.77 -28.65 8.93
C ARG A 49 17.34 -28.29 8.50
N TRP A 50 17.19 -27.25 7.68
CA TRP A 50 15.93 -26.76 7.14
C TRP A 50 15.41 -27.56 5.93
N VAL A 51 16.31 -28.12 5.12
CA VAL A 51 15.96 -29.00 3.98
C VAL A 51 15.41 -30.34 4.48
N MET A 52 15.90 -30.81 5.63
CA MET A 52 15.39 -32.03 6.29
C MET A 52 13.97 -31.86 6.85
N ARG A 53 13.63 -30.67 7.36
CA ARG A 53 12.24 -30.35 7.79
C ARG A 53 11.27 -30.35 6.61
N GLY A 54 11.65 -29.73 5.49
CA GLY A 54 10.84 -29.74 4.27
C GLY A 54 10.63 -31.14 3.67
N LYS A 55 11.62 -32.03 3.78
CA LYS A 55 11.48 -33.43 3.34
C LYS A 55 10.60 -34.27 4.27
N ALA A 56 10.58 -33.98 5.58
CA ALA A 56 9.76 -34.70 6.55
C ALA A 56 8.25 -34.39 6.38
N SER A 57 7.90 -33.13 6.12
CA SER A 57 6.51 -32.72 5.84
C SER A 57 5.98 -33.30 4.52
N LEU A 58 6.82 -33.37 3.48
CA LEU A 58 6.48 -34.04 2.22
C LEU A 58 6.26 -35.55 2.37
N ARG A 59 7.03 -36.24 3.21
CA ARG A 59 6.82 -37.68 3.49
C ARG A 59 5.56 -37.95 4.31
N GLY A 60 5.25 -37.10 5.28
CA GLY A 60 3.99 -37.19 6.04
C GLY A 60 2.76 -37.03 5.13
N PHE A 61 2.82 -36.07 4.19
CA PHE A 61 1.77 -35.83 3.21
C PHE A 61 1.58 -37.00 2.22
N LEU A 62 2.68 -37.57 1.71
CA LEU A 62 2.62 -38.73 0.82
C LEU A 62 2.11 -40.00 1.53
N TYR A 63 2.36 -40.12 2.83
CA TYR A 63 1.84 -41.22 3.65
C TYR A 63 0.32 -41.11 3.87
N ASP A 64 -0.21 -39.91 4.10
CA ASP A 64 -1.65 -39.67 4.27
C ASP A 64 -2.44 -39.73 2.95
N LEU A 65 -1.87 -39.27 1.83
CA LEU A 65 -2.43 -39.43 0.48
C LEU A 65 -2.60 -40.91 0.09
N LYS A 66 -1.68 -41.75 0.53
CA LYS A 66 -1.73 -43.20 0.30
C LYS A 66 -2.80 -43.90 1.14
N LYS A 67 -3.19 -43.33 2.29
CA LYS A 67 -4.13 -43.95 3.23
C LYS A 67 -5.59 -43.52 3.03
N ASN A 68 -5.87 -42.35 2.47
CA ASN A 68 -7.26 -41.87 2.23
C ASN A 68 -7.39 -40.98 0.96
N PRO A 69 -7.47 -41.57 -0.24
CA PRO A 69 -7.43 -40.81 -1.51
C PRO A 69 -8.69 -40.00 -1.81
N LEU A 70 -9.85 -40.31 -1.20
CA LEU A 70 -11.14 -39.69 -1.55
C LEU A 70 -11.55 -38.47 -0.70
N LYS A 71 -10.91 -38.24 0.47
CA LYS A 71 -11.15 -37.04 1.30
C LYS A 71 -10.21 -35.87 1.00
N ALA A 72 -9.24 -36.05 0.10
CA ALA A 72 -8.18 -35.09 -0.17
C ALA A 72 -8.37 -34.22 -1.43
N SER A 73 -9.56 -34.24 -2.05
CA SER A 73 -9.79 -33.48 -3.27
C SER A 73 -10.41 -32.10 -2.98
N TRP A 74 -9.80 -31.09 -3.61
CA TRP A 74 -10.27 -29.72 -3.83
C TRP A 74 -9.95 -28.60 -2.83
N SER A 75 -10.00 -28.79 -1.51
CA SER A 75 -9.79 -27.69 -0.55
C SER A 75 -8.37 -27.57 0.01
N ALA A 76 -7.72 -28.70 0.33
CA ALA A 76 -6.40 -28.70 0.98
C ALA A 76 -5.23 -28.32 0.04
N ALA A 77 -5.36 -28.59 -1.27
CA ALA A 77 -4.35 -28.23 -2.27
C ALA A 77 -4.25 -26.71 -2.52
N LYS A 78 -5.34 -25.96 -2.30
CA LYS A 78 -5.38 -24.50 -2.44
C LYS A 78 -4.63 -23.77 -1.32
N VAL A 79 -4.65 -24.32 -0.11
CA VAL A 79 -4.06 -23.66 1.07
C VAL A 79 -2.54 -23.85 1.12
N LEU A 80 -2.02 -25.00 0.70
CA LEU A 80 -0.59 -25.31 0.88
C LEU A 80 0.33 -24.85 -0.26
N MET A 81 -0.18 -24.49 -1.44
CA MET A 81 0.64 -24.03 -2.57
C MET A 81 1.13 -22.58 -2.43
N ALA A 82 0.49 -21.76 -1.61
CA ALA A 82 0.85 -20.34 -1.49
C ALA A 82 1.86 -20.06 -0.36
N ASP A 83 1.85 -20.83 0.73
CA ASP A 83 2.75 -20.63 1.89
C ASP A 83 4.22 -20.99 1.60
N VAL A 84 4.52 -21.81 0.60
CA VAL A 84 5.88 -22.34 0.38
C VAL A 84 6.61 -21.63 -0.75
N VAL A 85 5.91 -21.04 -1.71
CA VAL A 85 6.51 -20.66 -3.01
C VAL A 85 7.20 -19.29 -2.99
N ALA A 86 6.84 -18.38 -2.09
CA ALA A 86 7.41 -17.02 -2.07
C ALA A 86 8.82 -16.98 -1.45
N ASP A 87 9.06 -17.69 -0.34
CA ASP A 87 10.35 -17.65 0.37
C ASP A 87 11.33 -18.76 -0.05
N SER A 88 10.89 -19.79 -0.78
CA SER A 88 11.73 -20.93 -1.15
C SER A 88 12.29 -20.90 -2.57
N ILE A 89 11.96 -19.87 -3.37
CA ILE A 89 12.41 -19.74 -4.76
C ILE A 89 13.41 -18.59 -4.86
N PRO A 90 14.73 -18.88 -4.96
CA PRO A 90 15.77 -17.86 -5.08
C PRO A 90 15.50 -16.82 -6.17
N MET A 91 14.93 -17.22 -7.31
CA MET A 91 14.58 -16.30 -8.42
C MET A 91 13.47 -15.28 -8.09
N VAL A 92 12.56 -15.58 -7.16
CA VAL A 92 11.48 -14.66 -6.73
C VAL A 92 11.98 -13.75 -5.61
N ARG A 93 12.81 -14.27 -4.70
CA ARG A 93 13.54 -13.48 -3.70
C ARG A 93 14.53 -12.49 -4.33
N ASP A 94 15.21 -12.91 -5.39
CA ASP A 94 16.32 -12.16 -6.00
C ASP A 94 15.87 -11.28 -7.20
N SER A 95 14.54 -11.16 -7.42
CA SER A 95 13.95 -10.26 -8.42
C SER A 95 13.72 -8.87 -7.83
N ALA A 96 14.27 -7.82 -8.46
CA ALA A 96 14.11 -6.44 -7.99
C ALA A 96 12.63 -6.01 -7.89
N ALA A 97 11.79 -6.47 -8.82
CA ALA A 97 10.35 -6.18 -8.84
C ALA A 97 9.61 -6.88 -7.68
N SER A 98 9.93 -8.14 -7.40
CA SER A 98 9.33 -8.91 -6.30
C SER A 98 9.83 -8.45 -4.93
N ALA A 99 11.12 -8.15 -4.80
CA ALA A 99 11.66 -7.56 -3.60
C ALA A 99 11.05 -6.18 -3.34
N SER A 100 10.86 -5.35 -4.38
CA SER A 100 10.17 -4.07 -4.27
C SER A 100 8.70 -4.25 -3.85
N LEU A 101 8.00 -5.22 -4.46
CA LEU A 101 6.56 -5.47 -4.24
C LEU A 101 6.23 -6.11 -2.88
N PHE A 102 7.12 -6.97 -2.35
CA PHE A 102 6.91 -7.67 -1.07
C PHE A 102 7.74 -7.11 0.08
N GLY A 103 8.62 -6.13 -0.19
CA GLY A 103 9.43 -5.48 0.85
C GLY A 103 10.43 -6.40 1.55
N THR A 104 10.81 -7.52 0.92
CA THR A 104 11.79 -8.46 1.44
C THR A 104 13.22 -7.90 1.30
N GLY A 105 14.13 -8.35 2.17
CA GLY A 105 15.54 -7.91 2.16
C GLY A 105 15.79 -6.55 2.81
N VAL A 106 14.97 -6.12 3.78
CA VAL A 106 15.17 -4.88 4.56
C VAL A 106 16.62 -4.79 5.09
N ASP A 107 17.11 -5.85 5.72
CA ASP A 107 18.48 -5.89 6.25
C ASP A 107 19.54 -5.79 5.17
N VAL A 108 19.33 -6.44 4.03
CA VAL A 108 20.26 -6.40 2.89
C VAL A 108 20.30 -5.00 2.27
N ARG A 109 19.17 -4.31 2.17
CA ARG A 109 19.09 -2.94 1.64
C ARG A 109 19.69 -1.93 2.61
N LEU A 110 19.41 -2.10 3.90
CA LEU A 110 20.00 -1.28 4.96
C LEU A 110 21.53 -1.44 4.99
N SER A 111 22.02 -2.68 4.99
CA SER A 111 23.46 -2.95 4.96
C SER A 111 24.10 -2.38 3.70
N ALA A 112 23.48 -2.59 2.53
CA ALA A 112 23.94 -2.01 1.28
C ALA A 112 23.99 -0.47 1.32
N ALA A 113 22.99 0.19 1.91
CA ALA A 113 22.99 1.65 2.06
C ALA A 113 24.12 2.14 2.98
N LEU A 114 24.38 1.45 4.09
CA LEU A 114 25.50 1.76 5.00
C LEU A 114 26.86 1.54 4.33
N ASP A 115 26.99 0.48 3.54
CA ASP A 115 28.22 0.18 2.80
C ASP A 115 28.45 1.20 1.67
N GLN A 116 27.39 1.59 0.95
CA GLN A 116 27.44 2.64 -0.07
C GLN A 116 27.85 3.99 0.55
N PHE A 117 27.33 4.33 1.73
CA PHE A 117 27.75 5.53 2.46
C PHE A 117 29.25 5.51 2.77
N LYS A 118 29.77 4.40 3.30
CA LYS A 118 31.21 4.24 3.59
C LYS A 118 32.06 4.31 2.31
N ALA A 119 31.61 3.67 1.24
CA ALA A 119 32.29 3.69 -0.06
C ALA A 119 32.34 5.11 -0.65
N ALA A 120 31.23 5.85 -0.57
CA ALA A 120 31.18 7.24 -1.02
C ALA A 120 32.13 8.14 -0.22
N TYR A 121 32.23 7.94 1.10
CA TYR A 121 33.22 8.65 1.92
C TYR A 121 34.66 8.30 1.52
N ALA A 122 34.97 7.01 1.34
CA ALA A 122 36.30 6.57 0.94
C ALA A 122 36.71 7.15 -0.43
N ASP A 123 35.80 7.16 -1.40
CA ASP A 123 36.02 7.78 -2.72
C ASP A 123 36.26 9.29 -2.60
N ALA A 124 35.45 9.99 -1.80
CA ALA A 124 35.63 11.41 -1.55
C ALA A 124 36.98 11.73 -0.88
N LYS A 125 37.40 10.93 0.12
CA LYS A 125 38.70 11.06 0.79
C LYS A 125 39.88 10.83 -0.15
N GLY A 126 39.72 9.95 -1.15
CA GLY A 126 40.73 9.71 -2.18
C GLY A 126 40.89 10.87 -3.18
N LYS A 127 39.86 11.70 -3.35
CA LYS A 127 39.83 12.80 -4.33
C LYS A 127 39.99 14.19 -3.71
N ILE A 128 39.56 14.37 -2.47
CA ILE A 128 39.49 15.65 -1.78
C ILE A 128 40.54 15.65 -0.65
N PRO A 129 41.57 16.52 -0.71
CA PRO A 129 42.67 16.52 0.25
C PRO A 129 42.24 16.66 1.72
N LYS A 130 41.12 17.35 1.98
CA LYS A 130 40.52 17.50 3.32
C LYS A 130 39.00 17.58 3.23
N VAL A 131 38.33 16.48 3.56
CA VAL A 131 36.86 16.45 3.70
C VAL A 131 36.46 17.14 5.01
N GLN A 132 35.88 18.34 4.93
CA GLN A 132 35.45 19.10 6.11
C GLN A 132 34.15 18.58 6.72
N ARG A 133 33.17 18.29 5.86
CA ARG A 133 31.85 17.77 6.24
C ARG A 133 31.26 16.91 5.14
N MET A 134 30.37 16.00 5.53
CA MET A 134 29.49 15.24 4.65
C MET A 134 28.04 15.56 4.98
N GLN A 135 27.29 15.93 3.95
CA GLN A 135 25.86 16.20 4.08
C GLN A 135 25.07 15.01 3.53
N VAL A 136 24.23 14.42 4.37
CA VAL A 136 23.41 13.27 4.04
C VAL A 136 21.97 13.72 3.90
N SER A 137 21.36 13.38 2.77
CA SER A 137 19.93 13.58 2.52
C SER A 137 19.34 12.26 2.07
N VAL A 138 18.23 11.85 2.68
CA VAL A 138 17.65 10.52 2.49
C VAL A 138 16.22 10.67 1.99
N PHE A 139 15.88 9.93 0.94
CA PHE A 139 14.52 9.88 0.42
C PHE A 139 14.02 8.43 0.51
N GLY A 140 12.79 8.26 0.97
CA GLY A 140 12.12 6.97 1.02
C GLY A 140 10.72 7.08 0.42
N ALA A 141 10.27 6.00 -0.21
CA ALA A 141 8.90 5.85 -0.69
C ALA A 141 8.34 4.50 -0.23
N ASP A 142 7.05 4.46 0.13
CA ASP A 142 6.37 3.26 0.61
C ASP A 142 7.17 2.64 1.79
N ARG A 143 7.39 1.32 1.77
CA ARG A 143 8.26 0.60 2.73
C ARG A 143 9.71 1.08 2.76
N GLY A 144 10.19 1.73 1.69
CA GLY A 144 11.51 2.36 1.66
C GLY A 144 11.64 3.48 2.68
N CYS A 145 10.54 4.08 3.13
CA CYS A 145 10.54 5.05 4.22
C CYS A 145 11.02 4.44 5.54
N VAL A 146 10.60 3.21 5.86
CA VAL A 146 11.05 2.54 7.08
C VAL A 146 12.54 2.22 7.02
N ILE A 147 13.05 1.85 5.84
CA ILE A 147 14.49 1.67 5.60
C ILE A 147 15.23 3.01 5.77
N ALA A 148 14.70 4.11 5.22
CA ALA A 148 15.28 5.44 5.37
C ALA A 148 15.37 5.86 6.85
N ARG A 149 14.29 5.66 7.62
CA ARG A 149 14.25 5.92 9.07
C ARG A 149 15.26 5.07 9.82
N THR A 150 15.35 3.78 9.49
CA THR A 150 16.35 2.88 10.11
C THR A 150 17.77 3.30 9.76
N PHE A 151 18.02 3.67 8.51
CA PHE A 151 19.33 4.10 8.01
C PHE A 151 19.84 5.34 8.75
N VAL A 152 19.02 6.37 8.93
CA VAL A 152 19.44 7.58 9.66
C VAL A 152 19.68 7.31 11.14
N ASN A 153 18.94 6.37 11.75
CA ASN A 153 19.20 5.91 13.11
C ASN A 153 20.54 5.16 13.21
N GLU A 154 20.84 4.28 12.26
CA GLU A 154 22.12 3.58 12.21
C GLU A 154 23.29 4.54 11.98
N LEU A 155 23.15 5.55 11.11
CA LEU A 155 24.17 6.60 10.97
C LEU A 155 24.39 7.36 12.28
N ALA A 156 23.31 7.78 12.94
CA ALA A 156 23.38 8.47 14.22
C ALA A 156 24.05 7.60 15.30
N ARG A 157 23.74 6.31 15.34
CA ARG A 157 24.30 5.35 16.30
C ARG A 157 25.78 5.05 16.04
N ILE A 158 26.16 4.78 14.80
CA ILE A 158 27.51 4.35 14.42
C ILE A 158 28.51 5.50 14.51
N TYR A 159 28.11 6.71 14.10
CA TYR A 159 29.01 7.85 13.96
C TYR A 159 28.89 8.87 15.10
N LYS A 160 28.14 8.57 16.17
CA LYS A 160 28.07 9.40 17.39
C LYS A 160 29.46 9.59 17.98
N ARG A 161 29.82 10.85 18.26
CA ARG A 161 31.01 11.21 19.03
C ARG A 161 30.66 11.62 20.46
N ALA A 162 30.35 12.90 20.66
CA ALA A 162 30.07 13.45 21.98
C ALA A 162 28.62 13.20 22.38
N ASN A 163 27.68 13.51 21.51
CA ASN A 163 26.25 13.43 21.76
C ASN A 163 25.50 13.00 20.48
N GLU A 164 24.19 12.77 20.57
CA GLU A 164 23.37 12.27 19.46
C GLU A 164 23.26 13.20 18.25
N GLN A 165 23.71 14.45 18.33
CA GLN A 165 23.75 15.43 17.23
C GLN A 165 25.17 15.63 16.67
N ASP A 166 26.21 15.16 17.38
CA ASP A 166 27.62 15.28 16.99
C ASP A 166 28.07 13.99 16.31
N LEU A 167 27.89 13.94 14.98
CA LEU A 167 28.25 12.78 14.15
C LEU A 167 29.53 13.03 13.35
N ALA A 168 30.44 12.06 13.29
CA ALA A 168 31.63 12.16 12.43
C ALA A 168 32.18 10.80 11.96
N ILE A 169 32.83 10.81 10.80
CA ILE A 169 33.61 9.68 10.26
C ILE A 169 35.05 10.14 10.02
N ASP A 170 36.03 9.45 10.61
CA ASP A 170 37.45 9.82 10.65
C ASP A 170 37.72 11.31 10.98
N GLY A 171 36.88 11.90 11.84
CA GLY A 171 36.97 13.32 12.23
C GLY A 171 36.30 14.31 11.27
N SER A 172 35.80 13.87 10.11
CA SER A 172 34.94 14.66 9.21
C SER A 172 33.50 14.68 9.73
N LEU A 173 32.90 15.88 9.86
CA LEU A 173 31.54 16.06 10.37
C LEU A 173 30.50 15.41 9.44
N ILE A 174 29.48 14.75 10.00
CA ILE A 174 28.30 14.26 9.26
C ILE A 174 27.09 15.10 9.65
N GLU A 175 26.41 15.67 8.66
CA GLU A 175 25.17 16.43 8.83
C GLU A 175 24.02 15.72 8.10
N ILE A 176 23.04 15.17 8.83
CA ILE A 176 21.83 14.62 8.20
C ILE A 176 20.86 15.78 7.95
N LYS A 177 20.94 16.35 6.75
CA LYS A 177 20.24 17.59 6.36
C LYS A 177 18.74 17.39 6.21
N PHE A 178 18.33 16.31 5.55
CA PHE A 178 16.95 16.13 5.15
C PHE A 178 16.56 14.66 5.07
N VAL A 179 15.36 14.34 5.55
CA VAL A 179 14.70 13.05 5.35
C VAL A 179 13.34 13.32 4.71
N GLY A 180 13.18 12.94 3.44
CA GLY A 180 11.94 13.04 2.68
C GLY A 180 11.25 11.69 2.57
N LEU A 181 10.05 11.57 3.14
CA LEU A 181 9.26 10.33 3.11
C LEU A 181 8.03 10.51 2.23
N LEU A 182 7.77 9.55 1.34
CA LEU A 182 6.59 9.47 0.50
C LEU A 182 5.81 8.23 0.90
N ASP A 183 4.65 8.44 1.53
CA ASP A 183 3.69 7.42 1.93
C ASP A 183 4.28 6.22 2.69
N SER A 184 5.02 6.47 3.77
CA SER A 184 5.60 5.43 4.63
C SER A 184 4.59 4.37 5.07
N VAL A 185 4.85 3.11 4.72
CA VAL A 185 4.01 1.96 5.09
C VAL A 185 4.83 0.97 5.89
N ALA A 186 4.30 0.55 7.02
CA ALA A 186 4.87 -0.51 7.84
C ALA A 186 3.90 -1.70 7.86
N SER A 187 4.14 -2.70 7.02
CA SER A 187 3.30 -3.90 7.02
C SER A 187 3.68 -4.83 8.17
N ILE A 188 3.14 -4.56 9.36
CA ILE A 188 3.05 -5.55 10.44
C ILE A 188 1.58 -5.95 10.54
N MET A 189 1.24 -7.12 10.01
CA MET A 189 -0.07 -7.73 10.25
C MET A 189 -0.08 -8.52 11.56
N GLU A 190 -1.13 -8.31 12.37
CA GLU A 190 -1.47 -9.20 13.48
C GLU A 190 -1.98 -10.55 12.94
N GLU A 191 -1.46 -11.64 13.49
CA GLU A 191 -1.65 -13.02 13.04
C GLU A 191 -3.11 -13.51 13.06
N ASN A 192 -4.02 -12.86 13.80
CA ASN A 192 -5.20 -13.56 14.31
C ASN A 192 -6.51 -13.44 13.50
N LYS A 193 -6.54 -12.75 12.35
CA LYS A 193 -7.82 -12.52 11.62
C LYS A 193 -7.93 -13.04 10.18
N LEU A 194 -6.87 -13.53 9.54
CA LEU A 194 -6.88 -13.83 8.10
C LEU A 194 -6.24 -15.16 7.67
N ILE A 195 -5.75 -15.97 8.61
CA ILE A 195 -5.06 -17.25 8.34
C ILE A 195 -5.91 -18.26 7.51
N GLY A 196 -7.22 -18.06 7.41
CA GLY A 196 -8.11 -18.99 6.70
C GLY A 196 -8.30 -18.78 5.19
N PHE A 197 -7.99 -17.61 4.61
CA PHE A 197 -8.47 -17.28 3.25
C PHE A 197 -7.38 -17.04 2.19
N LEU A 198 -6.17 -16.62 2.56
CA LEU A 198 -5.08 -16.36 1.62
C LEU A 198 -3.71 -16.78 2.23
N PRO A 199 -3.01 -17.79 1.69
CA PRO A 199 -1.73 -18.29 2.26
C PRO A 199 -0.52 -17.42 1.87
N LEU A 200 -0.73 -16.13 1.56
CA LEU A 200 0.34 -15.16 1.33
C LEU A 200 0.46 -14.12 2.45
N VAL A 201 -0.50 -14.10 3.35
CA VAL A 201 -0.61 -13.08 4.40
C VAL A 201 0.49 -13.22 5.45
N GLY A 202 0.95 -14.44 5.72
CA GLY A 202 2.10 -14.69 6.60
C GLY A 202 3.44 -14.16 6.07
N VAL A 203 3.53 -13.86 4.77
CA VAL A 203 4.75 -13.42 4.08
C VAL A 203 4.93 -11.89 4.12
N ILE A 204 3.86 -11.13 4.44
CA ILE A 204 3.88 -9.66 4.45
C ILE A 204 4.34 -9.09 5.81
N LYS A 205 4.71 -9.96 6.77
CA LYS A 205 5.22 -9.52 8.07
C LYS A 205 6.66 -9.02 7.91
N GLN A 206 6.82 -7.73 7.71
CA GLN A 206 8.15 -7.13 7.78
C GLN A 206 8.57 -7.11 9.26
N ASN A 207 9.48 -8.01 9.63
CA ASN A 207 10.02 -8.04 10.99
C ASN A 207 11.05 -6.91 11.16
N TYR A 208 10.56 -5.75 11.56
CA TYR A 208 11.39 -4.61 11.91
C TYR A 208 12.13 -4.78 13.25
N GLY A 209 11.92 -5.87 14.00
CA GLY A 209 12.62 -6.14 15.27
C GLY A 209 12.46 -4.99 16.28
N ASP A 210 13.48 -4.78 17.13
CA ASP A 210 13.55 -3.67 18.08
C ASP A 210 14.16 -2.38 17.47
N ARG A 211 14.11 -2.21 16.14
CA ARG A 211 14.77 -1.11 15.45
C ARG A 211 14.17 0.24 15.84
N ALA A 212 15.05 1.22 16.10
CA ALA A 212 14.64 2.59 16.35
C ALA A 212 14.06 3.21 15.06
N LEU A 213 12.77 3.48 15.06
CA LEU A 213 12.08 4.13 13.95
C LEU A 213 11.79 5.60 14.21
N ALA A 214 11.97 6.10 15.44
CA ALA A 214 11.89 7.53 15.71
C ALA A 214 12.91 8.28 14.84
N ILE A 215 12.56 9.46 14.33
CA ILE A 215 13.52 10.32 13.65
C ILE A 215 14.52 10.83 14.70
N PRO A 216 15.84 10.55 14.56
CA PRO A 216 16.81 10.89 15.58
C PRO A 216 17.07 12.40 15.61
N PRO A 217 17.52 12.96 16.75
CA PRO A 217 17.77 14.41 16.88
C PRO A 217 18.91 14.93 15.99
N ALA A 218 19.71 14.04 15.39
CA ALA A 218 20.71 14.37 14.35
C ALA A 218 20.08 14.84 13.02
N VAL A 219 18.83 14.48 12.74
CA VAL A 219 18.12 14.89 11.52
C VAL A 219 17.65 16.32 11.66
N GLN A 220 18.11 17.19 10.76
CA GLN A 220 17.79 18.62 10.81
C GLN A 220 16.34 18.91 10.36
N ARG A 221 15.86 18.21 9.32
CA ARG A 221 14.48 18.33 8.84
C ARG A 221 13.98 16.97 8.32
N CYS A 222 12.77 16.60 8.74
CA CYS A 222 12.05 15.43 8.24
C CYS A 222 10.68 15.87 7.77
N VAL A 223 10.32 15.52 6.53
CA VAL A 223 9.01 15.79 5.94
C VAL A 223 8.43 14.49 5.37
N HIS A 224 7.17 14.21 5.67
CA HIS A 224 6.46 13.05 5.19
C HIS A 224 5.17 13.46 4.47
N PHE A 225 5.08 13.14 3.17
CA PHE A 225 3.85 13.29 2.41
C PHE A 225 3.11 11.96 2.36
N ALA A 226 1.85 11.94 2.76
CA ALA A 226 1.04 10.74 2.88
C ALA A 226 -0.24 10.83 2.02
N ALA A 227 -0.67 9.68 1.50
CA ALA A 227 -1.88 9.56 0.71
C ALA A 227 -3.12 9.56 1.59
N ALA A 228 -4.09 10.42 1.25
CA ALA A 228 -5.28 10.64 2.07
C ALA A 228 -6.42 9.65 1.82
N HIS A 229 -6.46 9.02 0.64
CA HIS A 229 -7.56 8.15 0.21
C HIS A 229 -7.12 6.67 0.03
N GLU A 230 -5.97 6.29 0.59
CA GLU A 230 -5.52 4.90 0.60
C GLU A 230 -6.31 4.08 1.65
N LEU A 231 -7.00 3.02 1.21
CA LEU A 231 -7.89 2.22 2.05
C LEU A 231 -7.55 0.74 2.07
N ARG A 232 -6.51 0.31 1.35
CA ARG A 232 -6.06 -1.09 1.40
C ARG A 232 -5.58 -1.42 2.80
N PHE A 233 -6.15 -2.46 3.38
CA PHE A 233 -5.92 -2.82 4.78
C PHE A 233 -4.45 -3.10 5.14
N TYR A 234 -3.63 -3.48 4.15
CA TYR A 234 -2.20 -3.74 4.32
C TYR A 234 -1.32 -2.51 4.07
N GLN A 235 -1.87 -1.40 3.56
CA GLN A 235 -1.19 -0.13 3.31
C GLN A 235 -1.41 0.86 4.46
N ARG A 236 -1.24 0.38 5.71
CA ARG A 236 -1.34 1.22 6.91
C ARG A 236 -0.23 2.27 6.91
N LEU A 237 -0.58 3.52 7.19
CA LEU A 237 0.39 4.61 7.21
C LEU A 237 1.25 4.50 8.48
N ASP A 238 2.56 4.40 8.34
CA ASP A 238 3.51 4.58 9.45
C ASP A 238 3.73 6.08 9.67
N SER A 239 3.01 6.61 10.65
CA SER A 239 2.84 8.03 10.93
C SER A 239 3.96 8.61 11.77
N LEU A 240 4.23 9.91 11.51
CA LEU A 240 5.17 10.68 12.30
C LEU A 240 4.53 11.33 13.55
N GLU A 241 3.23 11.13 13.85
CA GLU A 241 2.52 11.79 14.96
C GLU A 241 3.18 11.67 16.34
N LYS A 242 3.96 10.61 16.57
CA LYS A 242 4.70 10.40 17.84
C LYS A 242 6.19 10.71 17.73
N THR A 243 6.70 11.12 16.58
CA THR A 243 8.10 11.44 16.36
C THR A 243 8.28 12.84 15.78
N ARG A 244 9.51 13.36 15.76
CA ARG A 244 9.80 14.67 15.16
C ARG A 244 9.67 14.61 13.64
N GLY A 245 9.10 15.64 13.05
CA GLY A 245 8.94 15.80 11.61
C GLY A 245 7.61 16.50 11.28
N GLU A 246 7.51 16.97 10.05
CA GLU A 246 6.26 17.53 9.52
C GLU A 246 5.61 16.51 8.60
N GLN A 247 4.29 16.37 8.68
CA GLN A 247 3.55 15.40 7.90
C GLN A 247 2.38 16.08 7.20
N TYR A 248 2.15 15.76 5.93
CA TYR A 248 1.13 16.40 5.10
C TYR A 248 0.34 15.36 4.31
N LEU A 249 -0.97 15.54 4.22
CA LEU A 249 -1.82 14.72 3.37
C LEU A 249 -1.94 15.29 1.95
N TYR A 250 -1.90 14.39 0.97
CA TYR A 250 -2.12 14.66 -0.44
C TYR A 250 -3.35 13.87 -0.92
N PRO A 251 -4.18 14.44 -1.83
CA PRO A 251 -5.28 13.70 -2.43
C PRO A 251 -4.74 12.52 -3.23
N GLY A 252 -5.36 11.35 -3.07
CA GLY A 252 -5.03 10.15 -3.83
C GLY A 252 -4.73 8.93 -2.97
N THR A 253 -4.42 7.82 -3.64
CA THR A 253 -3.90 6.59 -3.03
C THR A 253 -2.38 6.64 -2.90
N SER A 254 -1.77 5.58 -2.37
CA SER A 254 -0.31 5.53 -2.21
C SER A 254 0.44 5.83 -3.53
N GLU A 255 -0.07 5.33 -4.65
CA GLU A 255 0.50 5.51 -5.99
C GLU A 255 0.45 6.96 -6.47
N ASP A 256 -0.56 7.73 -6.06
CA ASP A 256 -0.68 9.17 -6.36
C ASP A 256 0.35 10.02 -5.61
N VAL A 257 0.97 9.46 -4.56
CA VAL A 257 1.98 10.16 -3.75
C VAL A 257 3.39 9.65 -4.04
N THR A 258 3.56 8.33 -4.09
CA THR A 258 4.87 7.68 -4.27
C THR A 258 5.31 7.63 -5.74
N GLY A 259 4.34 7.57 -6.65
CA GLY A 259 4.53 7.15 -8.02
C GLY A 259 4.79 5.65 -8.12
N GLY A 260 4.06 4.96 -8.99
CA GLY A 260 4.10 3.48 -9.02
C GLY A 260 3.54 2.82 -10.28
N SER A 261 2.65 3.50 -11.00
CA SER A 261 2.10 3.01 -12.25
C SER A 261 2.65 3.82 -13.43
N PRO A 262 3.19 3.19 -14.48
CA PRO A 262 3.54 3.89 -15.70
C PRO A 262 2.30 4.59 -16.29
N ASP A 263 2.46 5.79 -16.83
CA ASP A 263 1.38 6.53 -17.51
C ASP A 263 0.67 5.62 -18.53
N GLY A 264 -0.66 5.53 -18.44
CA GLY A 264 -1.50 4.75 -19.34
C GLY A 264 -1.76 3.30 -18.96
N THR A 265 -1.14 2.75 -17.91
CA THR A 265 -1.54 1.42 -17.39
C THR A 265 -2.86 1.52 -16.64
N LEU A 266 -3.88 0.71 -16.96
CA LEU A 266 -5.20 0.76 -16.30
C LEU A 266 -5.90 2.13 -16.38
N ASN A 267 -5.70 2.89 -17.46
CA ASN A 267 -6.12 4.30 -17.59
C ASN A 267 -5.50 5.26 -16.54
N PHE A 268 -4.39 4.88 -15.92
CA PHE A 268 -3.67 5.68 -14.93
C PHE A 268 -3.16 6.99 -15.52
N ARG A 269 -3.52 8.11 -14.87
CA ARG A 269 -3.02 9.45 -15.15
C ARG A 269 -1.98 9.85 -14.10
N GLY A 270 -0.71 9.64 -14.40
CA GLY A 270 0.40 9.93 -13.49
C GLY A 270 0.72 11.40 -13.31
N GLU A 271 -0.13 12.32 -13.74
CA GLU A 271 0.12 13.75 -13.58
C GLU A 271 0.05 14.17 -12.10
N LEU A 272 -0.86 13.59 -11.29
CA LEU A 272 -1.04 13.98 -9.89
C LEU A 272 0.21 13.74 -9.04
N GLN A 273 0.93 12.64 -9.27
CA GLN A 273 2.16 12.28 -8.56
C GLN A 273 3.27 13.34 -8.69
N ARG A 274 3.21 14.19 -9.72
CA ARG A 274 4.18 15.27 -9.93
C ARG A 274 4.02 16.39 -8.91
N VAL A 275 2.85 16.52 -8.28
CA VAL A 275 2.58 17.53 -7.25
C VAL A 275 3.36 17.24 -5.96
N PRO A 276 3.21 16.07 -5.29
CA PRO A 276 4.04 15.73 -4.13
C PRO A 276 5.53 15.62 -4.49
N LEU A 277 5.86 15.17 -5.71
CA LEU A 277 7.25 15.15 -6.18
C LEU A 277 7.87 16.56 -6.23
N ARG A 278 7.14 17.56 -6.78
CA ARG A 278 7.60 18.95 -6.86
C ARG A 278 7.65 19.62 -5.50
N ASP A 279 6.66 19.36 -4.65
CA ASP A 279 6.65 19.86 -3.28
C ASP A 279 7.83 19.26 -2.49
N MET A 280 8.20 17.99 -2.70
CA MET A 280 9.31 17.33 -2.01
C MET A 280 10.66 17.90 -2.45
N LEU A 281 10.82 18.18 -3.75
CA LEU A 281 11.98 18.91 -4.26
C LEU A 281 12.10 20.29 -3.59
N HIS A 282 10.99 21.00 -3.44
CA HIS A 282 10.97 22.31 -2.78
C HIS A 282 11.40 22.22 -1.31
N GLU A 283 10.86 21.26 -0.55
CA GLU A 283 11.25 21.01 0.84
C GLU A 283 12.73 20.66 0.99
N ALA A 284 13.26 19.83 0.08
CA ALA A 284 14.67 19.47 0.04
C ALA A 284 15.56 20.70 -0.26
N LEU A 285 15.21 21.51 -1.26
CA LEU A 285 15.96 22.72 -1.63
C LEU A 285 16.01 23.74 -0.49
N ILE A 286 14.87 23.99 0.18
CA ILE A 286 14.81 24.90 1.34
C ILE A 286 15.67 24.37 2.52
N SER A 287 15.80 23.05 2.64
CA SER A 287 16.66 22.41 3.64
C SER A 287 18.15 22.50 3.32
N GLY A 288 18.52 23.07 2.17
CA GLY A 288 19.89 23.18 1.69
C GLY A 288 20.42 21.86 1.09
N VAL A 289 19.55 20.97 0.63
CA VAL A 289 19.95 19.77 -0.11
C VAL A 289 20.46 20.18 -1.49
N MET A 290 21.59 19.60 -1.92
CA MET A 290 22.17 19.84 -3.23
C MET A 290 21.40 19.09 -4.32
N MET A 291 20.26 19.66 -4.75
CA MET A 291 19.49 19.21 -5.91
C MET A 291 19.43 20.32 -6.97
N ASP A 292 19.26 19.92 -8.23
CA ASP A 292 19.07 20.88 -9.32
C ASP A 292 17.72 21.61 -9.16
N ARG A 293 17.71 22.92 -9.38
CA ARG A 293 16.46 23.70 -9.42
C ARG A 293 15.71 23.43 -10.72
N MET A 294 14.43 23.80 -10.79
CA MET A 294 13.63 23.61 -12.00
C MET A 294 14.23 24.32 -13.22
N GLU A 295 14.82 25.49 -13.02
CA GLU A 295 15.52 26.26 -14.06
C GLU A 295 16.76 25.53 -14.58
N ASP A 296 17.54 24.93 -13.68
CA ASP A 296 18.75 24.17 -14.04
C ASP A 296 18.36 22.86 -14.74
N LEU A 297 17.32 22.17 -14.26
CA LEU A 297 16.77 20.98 -14.91
C LEU A 297 16.29 21.31 -16.33
N ALA A 298 15.60 22.44 -16.53
CA ALA A 298 15.11 22.82 -17.85
C ALA A 298 16.24 22.99 -18.87
N ILE A 299 17.36 23.60 -18.44
CA ILE A 299 18.52 23.92 -19.29
C ILE A 299 19.40 22.68 -19.52
N TYR A 300 19.75 21.95 -18.47
CA TYR A 300 20.79 20.93 -18.52
C TYR A 300 20.25 19.49 -18.52
N LYS A 301 19.00 19.27 -18.09
CA LYS A 301 18.41 17.93 -17.89
C LYS A 301 16.93 17.89 -18.29
N THR A 302 16.63 18.27 -19.53
CA THR A 302 15.25 18.47 -20.01
C THR A 302 14.34 17.26 -19.82
N GLU A 303 14.83 16.02 -20.00
CA GLU A 303 14.03 14.81 -19.73
C GLU A 303 13.64 14.68 -18.25
N THR A 304 14.55 15.02 -17.34
CA THR A 304 14.25 15.04 -15.90
C THR A 304 13.28 16.17 -15.58
N PHE A 305 13.49 17.37 -16.15
CA PHE A 305 12.57 18.49 -15.99
C PHE A 305 11.12 18.11 -16.35
N GLN A 306 10.91 17.38 -17.45
CA GLN A 306 9.58 16.93 -17.87
C GLN A 306 8.88 16.08 -16.81
N LYS A 307 9.61 15.28 -16.02
CA LYS A 307 9.05 14.48 -14.92
C LYS A 307 8.54 15.33 -13.75
N PHE A 308 9.11 16.53 -13.54
CA PHE A 308 8.70 17.48 -12.50
C PHE A 308 7.72 18.55 -13.01
N SER A 309 7.53 18.64 -14.33
CA SER A 309 6.73 19.70 -14.93
C SER A 309 5.23 19.51 -14.69
N LEU A 310 4.59 20.57 -14.20
CA LEU A 310 3.13 20.68 -14.04
C LEU A 310 2.50 21.53 -15.17
N ALA A 311 3.26 21.85 -16.21
CA ALA A 311 2.86 22.83 -17.22
C ALA A 311 1.88 22.25 -18.25
N ALA A 312 1.98 20.94 -18.52
CA ALA A 312 1.10 20.28 -19.48
C ALA A 312 -0.37 20.39 -19.03
N PRO A 313 -1.30 20.77 -19.94
CA PRO A 313 -2.72 20.77 -19.62
C PRO A 313 -3.23 19.33 -19.47
N ILE A 314 -4.23 19.17 -18.61
CA ILE A 314 -4.94 17.92 -18.38
C ILE A 314 -6.19 17.99 -19.24
N VAL A 315 -6.17 17.27 -20.36
CA VAL A 315 -7.23 17.28 -21.36
C VAL A 315 -8.16 16.09 -21.14
N ASP A 316 -9.44 16.40 -21.09
CA ASP A 316 -10.57 15.48 -21.18
C ASP A 316 -11.36 15.82 -22.47
N ASP A 317 -12.19 14.91 -22.98
CA ASP A 317 -12.87 15.06 -24.28
C ASP A 317 -13.67 16.37 -24.41
N LYS A 318 -14.06 16.98 -23.27
CA LYS A 318 -14.89 18.20 -23.20
C LYS A 318 -14.19 19.39 -22.56
N SER A 319 -13.07 19.19 -21.87
CA SER A 319 -12.48 20.20 -20.97
C SER A 319 -10.95 20.13 -20.92
N SER A 320 -10.31 21.26 -20.63
CA SER A 320 -8.87 21.34 -20.41
C SER A 320 -8.57 22.09 -19.12
N TYR A 321 -7.80 21.46 -18.22
CA TYR A 321 -7.46 22.01 -16.91
C TYR A 321 -5.96 22.23 -16.75
N ARG A 322 -5.58 23.15 -15.85
CA ARG A 322 -4.20 23.22 -15.34
C ARG A 322 -4.10 22.42 -14.04
N MET A 323 -3.01 21.67 -13.83
CA MET A 323 -2.82 20.88 -12.61
C MET A 323 -3.01 21.71 -11.34
N MET A 324 -2.32 22.85 -11.24
CA MET A 324 -2.40 23.69 -10.04
C MET A 324 -3.77 24.34 -9.85
N GLU A 325 -4.58 24.48 -10.89
CA GLU A 325 -5.96 24.95 -10.76
C GLU A 325 -6.83 23.92 -10.04
N LEU A 326 -6.69 22.63 -10.39
CA LEU A 326 -7.40 21.54 -9.72
C LEU A 326 -6.92 21.36 -8.28
N VAL A 327 -5.59 21.35 -8.08
CA VAL A 327 -4.98 21.23 -6.75
C VAL A 327 -5.37 22.40 -5.84
N ASN A 328 -5.38 23.64 -6.34
CA ASN A 328 -5.78 24.80 -5.54
C ASN A 328 -7.27 24.78 -5.22
N ALA A 329 -8.13 24.30 -6.13
CA ALA A 329 -9.54 24.11 -5.83
C ALA A 329 -9.75 23.09 -4.70
N TYR A 330 -9.00 21.98 -4.72
CA TYR A 330 -9.00 21.01 -3.63
C TYR A 330 -8.48 21.61 -2.32
N ARG A 331 -7.37 22.34 -2.36
CA ARG A 331 -6.77 23.01 -1.19
C ARG A 331 -7.65 24.11 -0.60
N ALA A 332 -8.57 24.68 -1.38
CA ALA A 332 -9.56 25.61 -0.86
C ALA A 332 -10.64 24.92 0.00
N VAL A 333 -10.94 23.64 -0.27
CA VAL A 333 -11.85 22.82 0.53
C VAL A 333 -11.12 22.15 1.69
N VAL A 334 -9.93 21.62 1.43
CA VAL A 334 -9.08 20.95 2.42
C VAL A 334 -7.70 21.61 2.43
N PRO A 335 -7.49 22.62 3.29
CA PRO A 335 -6.23 23.36 3.35
C PRO A 335 -5.03 22.44 3.58
N ARG A 336 -3.94 22.66 2.83
CA ARG A 336 -2.66 22.01 3.09
C ARG A 336 -2.11 22.52 4.42
N ALA A 337 -2.15 21.67 5.44
CA ALA A 337 -1.64 21.95 6.77
C ALA A 337 -0.85 20.75 7.31
N PRO A 338 0.10 20.96 8.23
CA PRO A 338 0.75 19.86 8.93
C PRO A 338 -0.27 19.05 9.75
N GLY A 339 -0.16 17.72 9.72
CA GLY A 339 -1.02 16.78 10.43
C GLY A 339 -1.77 15.82 9.50
N LEU A 340 -2.52 14.91 10.12
CA LEU A 340 -3.22 13.81 9.46
C LEU A 340 -4.74 13.92 9.60
N ASP A 341 -5.33 14.99 9.05
CA ASP A 341 -6.80 15.16 9.04
C ASP A 341 -7.47 14.30 7.95
N PHE A 342 -7.34 12.98 8.07
CA PHE A 342 -7.93 12.04 7.11
C PHE A 342 -9.44 12.22 6.98
N LEU A 343 -10.12 12.64 8.05
CA LEU A 343 -11.57 12.77 8.05
C LEU A 343 -12.03 13.85 7.07
N LYS A 344 -11.36 15.00 7.01
CA LYS A 344 -11.68 16.05 6.02
C LYS A 344 -11.43 15.58 4.59
N HIS A 345 -10.29 14.95 4.33
CA HIS A 345 -9.96 14.42 3.00
C HIS A 345 -10.99 13.36 2.57
N MET A 346 -11.28 12.38 3.44
CA MET A 346 -12.26 11.32 3.18
C MET A 346 -13.69 11.85 3.04
N SER A 347 -14.05 12.93 3.73
CA SER A 347 -15.36 13.58 3.56
C SER A 347 -15.53 14.13 2.13
N VAL A 348 -14.47 14.70 1.55
CA VAL A 348 -14.51 15.14 0.14
C VAL A 348 -14.59 13.95 -0.80
N PHE A 349 -13.78 12.92 -0.58
CA PHE A 349 -13.80 11.72 -1.41
C PHE A 349 -15.16 11.01 -1.39
N ILE A 350 -15.76 10.82 -0.21
CA ILE A 350 -17.05 10.14 -0.08
C ILE A 350 -18.19 10.98 -0.66
N SER A 351 -18.11 12.31 -0.59
CA SER A 351 -19.07 13.20 -1.25
C SER A 351 -18.95 13.12 -2.78
N TRP A 352 -17.74 13.08 -3.33
CA TRP A 352 -17.53 12.86 -4.77
C TRP A 352 -18.11 11.50 -5.20
N LEU A 353 -17.78 10.45 -4.45
CA LEU A 353 -18.24 9.09 -4.74
C LEU A 353 -19.77 8.99 -4.67
N ALA A 354 -20.41 9.61 -3.68
CA ALA A 354 -21.87 9.64 -3.54
C ALA A 354 -22.58 10.25 -4.76
N VAL A 355 -21.97 11.26 -5.39
CA VAL A 355 -22.50 11.88 -6.61
C VAL A 355 -22.24 11.00 -7.83
N ARG A 356 -20.99 10.53 -8.02
CA ARG A 356 -20.61 9.73 -9.21
C ARG A 356 -21.27 8.35 -9.22
N TYR A 357 -21.43 7.73 -8.06
CA TYR A 357 -22.11 6.46 -7.89
C TYR A 357 -23.55 6.46 -8.41
N GLN A 358 -24.24 7.61 -8.42
CA GLN A 358 -25.61 7.70 -8.96
C GLN A 358 -25.67 7.62 -10.48
N SER A 359 -24.58 7.95 -11.18
CA SER A 359 -24.57 7.92 -12.64
C SER A 359 -24.41 6.51 -13.18
N LYS A 360 -25.32 6.12 -14.08
CA LYS A 360 -25.33 4.78 -14.68
C LYS A 360 -24.07 4.56 -15.51
N GLU A 361 -23.64 5.58 -16.25
CA GLU A 361 -22.46 5.57 -17.11
C GLU A 361 -21.18 5.30 -16.31
N PHE A 362 -21.03 5.91 -15.13
CA PHE A 362 -19.88 5.67 -14.26
C PHE A 362 -19.88 4.25 -13.71
N ARG A 363 -21.04 3.75 -13.26
CA ARG A 363 -21.17 2.36 -12.79
C ARG A 363 -20.79 1.36 -13.87
N GLU A 364 -21.29 1.58 -15.11
CA GLU A 364 -20.98 0.75 -16.27
C GLU A 364 -19.49 0.82 -16.64
N SER A 365 -18.87 2.00 -16.65
CA SER A 365 -17.45 2.16 -17.01
C SER A 365 -16.48 1.37 -16.12
N VAL A 366 -16.86 1.10 -14.87
CA VAL A 366 -16.03 0.36 -13.90
C VAL A 366 -16.29 -1.15 -13.95
N THR A 367 -17.45 -1.61 -14.44
CA THR A 367 -17.78 -3.04 -14.54
C THR A 367 -17.57 -3.62 -15.95
N THR A 368 -17.54 -2.80 -17.00
CA THR A 368 -17.56 -3.24 -18.41
C THR A 368 -16.51 -4.30 -18.75
N HIS A 369 -15.27 -4.18 -18.24
CA HIS A 369 -14.23 -5.17 -18.53
C HIS A 369 -14.52 -6.53 -17.87
N ALA A 370 -14.86 -6.52 -16.58
CA ALA A 370 -15.18 -7.74 -15.85
C ALA A 370 -16.46 -8.41 -16.39
N ASP A 371 -17.46 -7.61 -16.79
CA ASP A 371 -18.70 -8.08 -17.40
C ASP A 371 -18.45 -8.66 -18.80
N ALA A 372 -17.56 -8.04 -19.60
CA ALA A 372 -17.18 -8.55 -20.91
C ALA A 372 -16.41 -9.88 -20.82
N VAL A 373 -15.49 -10.01 -19.87
CA VAL A 373 -14.79 -11.28 -19.64
C VAL A 373 -15.74 -12.36 -19.13
N ARG A 374 -16.70 -12.00 -18.25
CA ARG A 374 -17.78 -12.90 -17.82
C ARG A 374 -18.60 -13.40 -19.01
N ALA A 375 -19.11 -12.49 -19.84
CA ALA A 375 -19.90 -12.85 -21.01
C ALA A 375 -19.11 -13.76 -21.98
N ALA A 376 -17.81 -13.50 -22.17
CA ALA A 376 -16.94 -14.34 -22.98
C ALA A 376 -16.75 -15.75 -22.38
N GLN A 377 -16.68 -15.88 -21.05
CA GLN A 377 -16.61 -17.18 -20.38
C GLN A 377 -17.93 -17.95 -20.44
N ASP A 378 -19.06 -17.27 -20.23
CA ASP A 378 -20.39 -17.87 -20.35
C ASP A 378 -20.59 -18.44 -21.77
N GLN A 379 -20.21 -17.68 -22.80
CA GLN A 379 -20.25 -18.14 -24.19
C GLN A 379 -19.35 -19.36 -24.44
N ARG A 380 -18.15 -19.40 -23.85
CA ARG A 380 -17.24 -20.56 -23.95
C ARG A 380 -17.80 -21.79 -23.24
N ARG A 381 -18.39 -21.63 -22.06
CA ARG A 381 -19.07 -22.70 -21.33
C ARG A 381 -20.24 -23.26 -22.13
N GLU A 382 -21.10 -22.38 -22.64
CA GLU A 382 -22.24 -22.76 -23.48
C GLU A 382 -21.79 -23.45 -24.78
N ARG A 383 -20.68 -23.02 -25.38
CA ARG A 383 -20.08 -23.69 -26.55
C ARG A 383 -19.62 -25.11 -26.19
N ARG A 384 -18.93 -25.31 -25.06
CA ARG A 384 -18.52 -26.64 -24.60
C ARG A 384 -19.72 -27.53 -24.32
N GLU A 385 -20.71 -27.05 -23.59
CA GLU A 385 -21.91 -27.83 -23.27
C GLU A 385 -22.69 -28.24 -24.53
N ARG A 386 -22.77 -27.35 -25.53
CA ARG A 386 -23.34 -27.68 -26.85
C ARG A 386 -22.51 -28.73 -27.57
N ALA A 387 -21.18 -28.59 -27.57
CA ALA A 387 -20.28 -29.55 -28.21
C ALA A 387 -20.32 -30.93 -27.53
N GLU A 388 -20.44 -30.98 -26.20
CA GLU A 388 -20.61 -32.23 -25.44
C GLU A 388 -21.92 -32.94 -25.76
N LYS A 389 -23.03 -32.19 -25.84
CA LYS A 389 -24.33 -32.73 -26.26
C LYS A 389 -24.27 -33.26 -27.70
N ALA A 390 -23.72 -32.47 -28.63
CA ALA A 390 -23.57 -32.87 -30.03
C ALA A 390 -22.66 -34.12 -30.18
N PHE A 391 -21.58 -34.20 -29.41
CA PHE A 391 -20.71 -35.38 -29.38
C PHE A 391 -21.42 -36.61 -28.80
N ALA A 392 -22.19 -36.44 -27.72
CA ALA A 392 -22.96 -37.52 -27.11
C ALA A 392 -24.04 -38.07 -28.06
N GLU A 393 -24.68 -37.21 -28.85
CA GLU A 393 -25.64 -37.59 -29.89
C GLU A 393 -24.94 -38.29 -31.06
N ALA A 394 -23.87 -37.70 -31.59
CA ALA A 394 -23.11 -38.27 -32.70
C ALA A 394 -22.45 -39.61 -32.34
N ARG A 395 -22.12 -39.82 -31.06
CA ARG A 395 -21.60 -41.11 -30.56
C ARG A 395 -22.64 -42.24 -30.69
N ARG A 396 -23.94 -41.93 -30.60
CA ARG A 396 -25.02 -42.93 -30.76
C ARG A 396 -25.20 -43.38 -32.21
N THR A 397 -24.84 -42.53 -33.18
CA THR A 397 -24.93 -42.80 -34.62
C THR A 397 -23.56 -43.03 -35.27
N ALA A 398 -22.50 -43.23 -34.49
CA ALA A 398 -21.13 -43.33 -34.98
C ALA A 398 -20.86 -44.52 -35.93
N SER A 399 -21.71 -45.55 -35.89
CA SER A 399 -21.66 -46.69 -36.81
C SER A 399 -22.20 -46.37 -38.21
N THR A 400 -23.08 -45.38 -38.33
CA THR A 400 -23.75 -44.99 -39.59
C THR A 400 -23.26 -43.64 -40.14
N ASP A 401 -22.84 -42.71 -39.28
CA ASP A 401 -22.30 -41.39 -39.67
C ASP A 401 -20.92 -41.14 -39.05
N ARG A 402 -19.88 -41.71 -39.69
CA ARG A 402 -18.49 -41.53 -39.26
C ARG A 402 -17.99 -40.09 -39.41
N GLU A 403 -18.46 -39.35 -40.42
CA GLU A 403 -18.05 -37.97 -40.62
C GLU A 403 -18.67 -37.02 -39.59
N GLY A 404 -19.97 -37.16 -39.29
CA GLY A 404 -20.65 -36.39 -38.26
C GLY A 404 -20.05 -36.63 -36.87
N TYR A 405 -19.69 -37.88 -36.57
CA TYR A 405 -18.94 -38.22 -35.36
C TYR A 405 -17.58 -37.52 -35.31
N GLY A 406 -16.80 -37.55 -36.40
CA GLY A 406 -15.51 -36.86 -36.49
C GLY A 406 -15.62 -35.34 -36.32
N ARG A 407 -16.64 -34.71 -36.91
CA ARG A 407 -16.91 -33.27 -36.77
C ARG A 407 -17.29 -32.90 -35.34
N ALA A 408 -18.19 -33.65 -34.70
CA ALA A 408 -18.60 -33.40 -33.31
C ALA A 408 -17.44 -33.60 -32.32
N MET A 409 -16.58 -34.60 -32.57
CA MET A 409 -15.37 -34.84 -31.77
C MET A 409 -14.37 -33.70 -31.92
N ALA A 410 -14.11 -33.23 -33.14
CA ALA A 410 -13.20 -32.11 -33.39
C ALA A 410 -13.69 -30.81 -32.74
N GLU A 411 -14.99 -30.51 -32.79
CA GLU A 411 -15.55 -29.33 -32.15
C GLU A 411 -15.48 -29.41 -30.62
N LEU A 412 -15.70 -30.58 -30.02
CA LEU A 412 -15.52 -30.78 -28.59
C LEU A 412 -14.07 -30.54 -28.16
N PHE A 413 -13.09 -31.09 -28.89
CA PHE A 413 -11.67 -30.84 -28.62
C PHE A 413 -11.31 -29.35 -28.80
N ALA A 414 -11.83 -28.69 -29.83
CA ALA A 414 -11.59 -27.28 -30.06
C ALA A 414 -12.20 -26.39 -28.95
N ALA A 415 -13.39 -26.72 -28.45
CA ALA A 415 -14.03 -26.02 -27.34
C ALA A 415 -13.26 -26.21 -26.02
N GLN A 416 -12.75 -27.43 -25.76
CA GLN A 416 -11.95 -27.73 -24.57
C GLN A 416 -10.55 -27.07 -24.61
N ASP A 417 -9.89 -27.04 -25.77
CA ASP A 417 -8.60 -26.38 -25.96
C ASP A 417 -8.72 -24.85 -25.84
N ASP A 418 -9.78 -24.25 -26.38
CA ASP A 418 -10.09 -22.82 -26.21
C ASP A 418 -10.34 -22.45 -24.74
N GLU A 419 -11.08 -23.28 -24.00
CA GLU A 419 -11.27 -23.07 -22.55
C GLU A 419 -9.95 -23.20 -21.79
N THR A 420 -9.13 -24.22 -22.10
CA THR A 420 -7.85 -24.48 -21.42
C THR A 420 -6.83 -23.37 -21.67
N ARG A 421 -6.75 -22.83 -22.89
CA ARG A 421 -5.84 -21.72 -23.23
C ARG A 421 -6.22 -20.41 -22.54
N ASN A 422 -7.52 -20.17 -22.38
CA ASN A 422 -8.03 -18.96 -21.74
C ASN A 422 -8.26 -19.14 -20.22
N MET A 423 -8.03 -20.34 -19.69
CA MET A 423 -8.21 -20.70 -18.28
C MET A 423 -7.35 -19.87 -17.31
N PRO A 424 -6.09 -19.49 -17.61
CA PRO A 424 -5.28 -18.66 -16.72
C PRO A 424 -5.86 -17.26 -16.48
N ASP A 425 -6.34 -16.60 -17.54
CA ASP A 425 -7.03 -15.29 -17.44
C ASP A 425 -8.39 -15.45 -16.75
N THR A 426 -9.02 -16.60 -16.95
CA THR A 426 -10.34 -16.96 -16.42
C THR A 426 -10.31 -17.29 -14.93
N ILE A 427 -9.31 -18.03 -14.43
CA ILE A 427 -9.23 -18.44 -13.02
C ILE A 427 -9.09 -17.24 -12.09
N LEU A 428 -8.35 -16.20 -12.50
CA LEU A 428 -8.19 -14.95 -11.75
C LEU A 428 -9.50 -14.14 -11.67
N GLU A 429 -10.34 -14.22 -12.71
CA GLU A 429 -11.60 -13.46 -12.77
C GLU A 429 -12.83 -14.24 -12.27
N VAL A 430 -12.87 -15.55 -12.45
CA VAL A 430 -13.92 -16.48 -11.94
C VAL A 430 -13.86 -16.63 -10.43
N HIS A 431 -12.70 -16.43 -9.82
CA HIS A 431 -12.54 -16.45 -8.36
C HIS A 431 -12.80 -15.10 -7.70
N ARG A 432 -13.21 -14.05 -8.45
CA ARG A 432 -13.77 -12.82 -7.85
C ARG A 432 -15.03 -13.22 -7.07
N PRO A 433 -15.11 -12.99 -5.75
CA PRO A 433 -16.33 -13.13 -5.00
C PRO A 433 -17.46 -12.32 -5.65
N PHE A 434 -18.65 -12.92 -5.68
CA PHE A 434 -19.80 -12.53 -6.47
C PHE A 434 -20.47 -11.20 -6.09
N VAL A 435 -19.83 -10.36 -5.29
CA VAL A 435 -20.36 -9.05 -4.91
C VAL A 435 -19.58 -8.00 -5.69
N SER A 436 -20.25 -7.30 -6.60
CA SER A 436 -19.65 -6.14 -7.25
C SER A 436 -19.28 -5.09 -6.20
N VAL A 437 -18.20 -4.33 -6.41
CA VAL A 437 -17.82 -3.21 -5.52
C VAL A 437 -19.02 -2.28 -5.29
N TRP A 438 -19.84 -2.12 -6.32
CA TRP A 438 -21.05 -1.31 -6.29
C TRP A 438 -22.17 -1.88 -5.43
N GLU A 439 -22.49 -3.18 -5.52
CA GLU A 439 -23.47 -3.80 -4.62
C GLU A 439 -23.01 -3.72 -3.17
N ARG A 440 -21.69 -3.87 -2.95
CA ARG A 440 -21.12 -3.76 -1.61
C ARG A 440 -21.19 -2.32 -1.09
N LEU A 441 -20.84 -1.33 -1.93
CA LEU A 441 -20.97 0.09 -1.59
C LEU A 441 -22.43 0.46 -1.32
N ASP A 442 -23.36 -0.04 -2.13
CA ASP A 442 -24.80 0.20 -1.95
C ASP A 442 -25.26 -0.30 -0.59
N LYS A 443 -24.89 -1.54 -0.25
CA LYS A 443 -25.21 -2.16 1.03
C LYS A 443 -24.59 -1.37 2.19
N GLU A 444 -23.33 -1.01 2.09
CA GLU A 444 -22.62 -0.25 3.13
C GLU A 444 -23.25 1.14 3.32
N ALA A 445 -23.59 1.83 2.23
CA ALA A 445 -24.25 3.12 2.27
C ALA A 445 -25.64 3.02 2.94
N GLN A 446 -26.45 2.02 2.58
CA GLN A 446 -27.76 1.79 3.22
C GLN A 446 -27.62 1.50 4.72
N GLU A 447 -26.64 0.68 5.11
CA GLU A 447 -26.36 0.36 6.51
C GLU A 447 -25.95 1.61 7.29
N VAL A 448 -25.05 2.43 6.75
CA VAL A 448 -24.58 3.68 7.38
C VAL A 448 -25.71 4.70 7.52
N ILE A 449 -26.55 4.87 6.49
CA ILE A 449 -27.73 5.76 6.54
C ILE A 449 -28.70 5.29 7.64
N ALA A 450 -28.96 3.99 7.72
CA ALA A 450 -29.84 3.43 8.75
C ALA A 450 -29.24 3.61 10.16
N GLN A 451 -27.93 3.42 10.32
CA GLN A 451 -27.24 3.67 11.60
C GLN A 451 -27.30 5.15 11.99
N ARG A 452 -27.10 6.07 11.04
CA ARG A 452 -27.19 7.52 11.28
C ARG A 452 -28.58 7.95 11.73
N ALA A 453 -29.63 7.37 11.14
CA ALA A 453 -31.02 7.61 11.55
C ALA A 453 -31.29 7.07 12.97
N ARG A 454 -30.79 5.88 13.31
CA ARG A 454 -30.89 5.33 14.67
C ARG A 454 -30.12 6.18 15.68
N TYR A 455 -28.95 6.69 15.31
CA TYR A 455 -28.17 7.61 16.13
C TYR A 455 -28.92 8.91 16.39
N GLN A 456 -29.54 9.51 15.36
CA GLN A 456 -30.35 10.71 15.53
C GLN A 456 -31.49 10.46 16.52
N LYS A 457 -32.24 9.38 16.34
CA LYS A 457 -33.32 9.01 17.25
C LYS A 457 -32.82 8.81 18.68
N GLN A 458 -31.64 8.18 18.86
CA GLN A 458 -31.03 8.03 20.18
C GLN A 458 -30.75 9.39 20.84
N GLN A 459 -30.27 10.38 20.08
CA GLN A 459 -30.06 11.73 20.59
C GLN A 459 -31.37 12.44 20.92
N ASP A 460 -32.38 12.32 20.06
CA ASP A 460 -33.70 12.95 20.26
C ASP A 460 -34.42 12.38 21.51
N ASP A 461 -34.24 11.09 21.79
CA ASP A 461 -34.83 10.40 22.95
C ASP A 461 -34.04 10.63 24.26
N GLU A 462 -32.80 11.12 24.18
CA GLU A 462 -31.88 11.25 25.33
C GLU A 462 -32.42 12.16 26.46
N PRO A 463 -33.07 13.32 26.19
CA PRO A 463 -33.70 14.13 27.22
C PRO A 463 -34.81 13.37 27.97
N GLN A 464 -35.64 12.60 27.25
CA GLN A 464 -36.70 11.81 27.86
C GLN A 464 -36.14 10.68 28.72
N ARG A 465 -35.06 10.03 28.28
CA ARG A 465 -34.35 9.00 29.04
C ARG A 465 -33.77 9.56 30.34
N LYS A 466 -33.10 10.71 30.27
CA LYS A 466 -32.57 11.40 31.46
C LYS A 466 -33.69 11.73 32.44
N MET A 467 -34.81 12.25 31.95
CA MET A 467 -35.98 12.55 32.78
C MET A 467 -36.57 11.29 33.45
N LYS A 468 -36.77 10.20 32.70
CA LYS A 468 -37.28 8.93 33.26
C LYS A 468 -36.33 8.33 34.29
N TRP A 469 -35.02 8.37 34.03
CA TRP A 469 -34.01 7.89 34.97
C TRP A 469 -33.98 8.75 36.25
N GLN A 470 -34.03 10.08 36.12
CA GLN A 470 -34.05 10.99 37.26
C GLN A 470 -35.27 10.70 38.15
N LYS A 471 -36.46 10.58 37.54
CA LYS A 471 -37.69 10.21 38.22
C LYS A 471 -37.56 8.87 38.96
N TYR A 472 -37.00 7.86 38.31
CA TYR A 472 -36.79 6.53 38.91
C TYR A 472 -35.85 6.58 40.13
N VAL A 473 -34.75 7.33 40.04
CA VAL A 473 -33.81 7.53 41.15
C VAL A 473 -34.45 8.31 42.30
N ASP A 474 -35.26 9.32 41.99
CA ASP A 474 -35.96 10.11 43.01
C ASP A 474 -37.03 9.28 43.74
N GLU A 475 -37.78 8.43 43.02
CA GLU A 475 -38.78 7.51 43.59
C GLU A 475 -38.14 6.39 44.44
N HIS A 476 -36.90 5.99 44.16
CA HIS A 476 -36.19 4.90 44.83
C HIS A 476 -34.96 5.38 45.62
N ALA A 477 -35.00 6.61 46.14
CA ALA A 477 -33.84 7.25 46.77
C ALA A 477 -33.19 6.40 47.88
N ALA A 478 -33.99 5.67 48.67
CA ALA A 478 -33.49 4.80 49.75
C ALA A 478 -32.58 3.65 49.26
N ILE A 479 -32.67 3.25 47.99
CA ILE A 479 -31.89 2.16 47.40
C ILE A 479 -30.62 2.69 46.72
N PHE A 480 -30.67 3.91 46.18
CA PHE A 480 -29.64 4.46 45.31
C PHE A 480 -28.72 5.49 45.97
N VAL A 481 -29.07 6.01 47.15
CA VAL A 481 -28.21 6.92 47.89
C VAL A 481 -27.06 6.15 48.52
N ASP A 482 -25.83 6.57 48.23
CA ASP A 482 -24.64 5.97 48.83
C ASP A 482 -24.48 6.37 50.32
N PRO A 483 -23.54 5.75 51.08
CA PRO A 483 -23.32 6.10 52.49
C PRO A 483 -22.91 7.55 52.75
N SER A 484 -22.53 8.31 51.71
CA SER A 484 -22.19 9.74 51.78
C SER A 484 -23.36 10.67 51.44
N GLY A 485 -24.54 10.11 51.13
CA GLY A 485 -25.74 10.87 50.78
C GLY A 485 -25.83 11.26 49.30
N GLN A 486 -24.94 10.76 48.43
CA GLN A 486 -24.94 11.10 47.01
C GLN A 486 -25.81 10.14 46.19
N LYS A 487 -26.58 10.72 45.26
CA LYS A 487 -27.31 9.97 44.24
C LYS A 487 -26.36 9.57 43.10
N PRO A 488 -26.61 8.47 42.40
CA PRO A 488 -25.86 8.12 41.20
C PRO A 488 -25.97 9.25 40.17
N THR A 489 -25.08 9.28 39.19
CA THR A 489 -25.12 10.22 38.07
C THR A 489 -25.69 9.55 36.82
N TYR A 490 -26.49 10.30 36.05
CA TYR A 490 -27.03 9.80 34.78
C TYR A 490 -25.87 9.52 33.81
N LYS A 491 -25.84 8.31 33.26
CA LYS A 491 -24.88 7.94 32.21
C LYS A 491 -25.62 7.91 30.87
N PRO A 492 -25.21 8.73 29.89
CA PRO A 492 -25.81 8.71 28.58
C PRO A 492 -25.71 7.35 27.88
N ALA A 493 -26.55 7.16 26.88
CA ALA A 493 -26.43 6.02 25.99
C ALA A 493 -25.02 5.93 25.38
N ARG A 494 -24.50 4.71 25.18
CA ARG A 494 -23.31 4.53 24.36
C ARG A 494 -23.62 4.99 22.92
N PRO A 495 -22.81 5.89 22.33
CA PRO A 495 -22.98 6.31 20.94
C PRO A 495 -23.03 5.11 20.00
N LEU A 496 -23.99 5.09 19.08
CA LEU A 496 -24.11 4.04 18.05
C LEU A 496 -23.06 4.17 16.94
N MET A 497 -22.47 5.36 16.78
CA MET A 497 -21.47 5.68 15.76
C MET A 497 -20.37 6.55 16.37
N SER A 498 -19.15 6.40 15.88
CA SER A 498 -18.04 7.29 16.18
C SER A 498 -18.24 8.66 15.50
N PRO A 499 -17.58 9.73 15.99
CA PRO A 499 -17.62 11.03 15.33
C PRO A 499 -17.17 11.00 13.86
N GLY A 500 -16.20 10.16 13.53
CA GLY A 500 -15.72 9.98 12.15
C GLY A 500 -16.77 9.34 11.25
N GLU A 501 -17.37 8.23 11.69
CA GLU A 501 -18.45 7.56 10.95
C GLU A 501 -19.66 8.49 10.73
N LEU A 502 -20.03 9.29 11.74
CA LEU A 502 -21.09 10.29 11.61
C LEU A 502 -20.76 11.34 10.55
N THR A 503 -19.52 11.84 10.55
CA THR A 503 -19.08 12.85 9.58
C THR A 503 -19.11 12.31 8.16
N LEU A 504 -18.63 11.09 7.94
CA LEU A 504 -18.66 10.44 6.62
C LEU A 504 -20.10 10.12 6.17
N ALA A 505 -20.96 9.68 7.10
CA ALA A 505 -22.37 9.46 6.84
C ALA A 505 -23.08 10.76 6.40
N ASP A 506 -22.86 11.85 7.15
CA ASP A 506 -23.45 13.16 6.83
C ASP A 506 -22.91 13.69 5.50
N ALA A 507 -21.62 13.50 5.20
CA ALA A 507 -21.02 13.88 3.91
C ALA A 507 -21.64 13.12 2.73
N TRP A 508 -21.86 11.80 2.88
CA TRP A 508 -22.54 10.97 1.87
C TRP A 508 -24.00 11.39 1.68
N ILE A 509 -24.76 11.56 2.78
CA ILE A 509 -26.18 11.95 2.75
C ILE A 509 -26.36 13.33 2.12
N ASN A 510 -25.52 14.29 2.49
CA ASN A 510 -25.60 15.65 1.95
C ASN A 510 -25.32 15.65 0.45
N ALA A 511 -24.23 15.00 0.02
CA ALA A 511 -23.87 14.89 -1.38
C ALA A 511 -24.94 14.17 -2.21
N THR A 512 -25.50 13.08 -1.68
CA THR A 512 -26.57 12.32 -2.34
C THR A 512 -27.82 13.20 -2.59
N ASN A 513 -28.14 14.08 -1.64
CA ASN A 513 -29.28 14.99 -1.73
C ASN A 513 -28.96 16.32 -2.43
N GLY A 514 -27.77 16.46 -3.03
CA GLY A 514 -27.34 17.71 -3.68
C GLY A 514 -27.11 18.88 -2.73
N LYS A 515 -26.98 18.63 -1.42
CA LYS A 515 -26.64 19.66 -0.42
C LYS A 515 -25.13 19.83 -0.37
N ASN A 516 -24.67 21.09 -0.38
CA ASN A 516 -23.25 21.46 -0.36
C ASN A 516 -22.43 20.74 -1.45
N PRO A 517 -22.77 20.91 -2.74
CA PRO A 517 -22.06 20.25 -3.82
C PRO A 517 -20.57 20.63 -3.82
N LEU A 518 -19.72 19.67 -4.16
CA LEU A 518 -18.29 19.93 -4.34
C LEU A 518 -18.07 20.86 -5.55
N PRO A 519 -17.06 21.74 -5.52
CA PRO A 519 -16.72 22.57 -6.67
C PRO A 519 -16.39 21.72 -7.91
N ASP A 520 -16.77 22.17 -9.10
CA ASP A 520 -16.56 21.43 -10.35
C ASP A 520 -15.09 21.01 -10.58
N LYS A 521 -14.15 21.87 -10.20
CA LYS A 521 -12.70 21.58 -10.31
C LYS A 521 -12.24 20.53 -9.29
N VAL A 522 -12.91 20.42 -8.15
CA VAL A 522 -12.67 19.32 -7.20
C VAL A 522 -13.22 18.04 -7.78
N MET A 523 -14.44 18.05 -8.35
CA MET A 523 -14.99 16.89 -9.05
C MET A 523 -14.06 16.42 -10.18
N ALA A 524 -13.58 17.34 -11.01
CA ALA A 524 -12.65 17.05 -12.11
C ALA A 524 -11.29 16.50 -11.63
N LEU A 525 -10.78 16.96 -10.47
CA LEU A 525 -9.59 16.38 -9.86
C LEU A 525 -9.80 14.88 -9.60
N PHE A 526 -10.93 14.53 -9.00
CA PHE A 526 -11.21 13.12 -8.70
C PHE A 526 -11.52 12.30 -9.95
N ASP A 527 -12.28 12.84 -10.89
CA ASP A 527 -12.64 12.13 -12.12
C ASP A 527 -11.44 11.79 -13.00
N LEU A 528 -10.43 12.67 -13.02
CA LEU A 528 -9.34 12.58 -13.97
C LEU A 528 -8.04 12.06 -13.37
N LEU A 529 -7.81 12.26 -12.07
CA LEU A 529 -6.46 12.17 -11.49
C LEU A 529 -6.34 11.38 -10.20
N VAL A 530 -7.39 11.32 -9.37
CA VAL A 530 -7.34 10.54 -8.13
C VAL A 530 -7.66 9.09 -8.44
N HIS A 531 -6.77 8.20 -8.08
CA HIS A 531 -7.00 6.77 -8.24
C HIS A 531 -7.79 6.22 -7.06
N ASP A 532 -8.54 5.16 -7.32
CA ASP A 532 -9.25 4.40 -6.31
C ASP A 532 -8.83 2.93 -6.39
N THR A 533 -7.96 2.53 -5.48
CA THR A 533 -7.44 1.17 -5.40
C THR A 533 -8.54 0.15 -5.08
N MET A 534 -9.59 0.55 -4.37
CA MET A 534 -10.71 -0.32 -4.01
C MET A 534 -11.61 -0.64 -5.22
N LEU A 535 -11.71 0.27 -6.20
CA LEU A 535 -12.40 0.00 -7.47
C LEU A 535 -11.54 -0.84 -8.42
N THR A 536 -10.23 -0.62 -8.46
CA THR A 536 -9.33 -1.30 -9.42
C THR A 536 -8.86 -2.68 -8.95
N SER A 537 -8.92 -2.97 -7.65
CA SER A 537 -8.38 -4.18 -7.05
C SER A 537 -9.46 -5.02 -6.38
N TRP A 538 -9.75 -6.18 -6.95
CA TRP A 538 -10.89 -6.98 -6.47
C TRP A 538 -10.66 -7.59 -5.09
N HIS A 539 -9.44 -8.00 -4.79
CA HIS A 539 -9.10 -8.64 -3.53
C HIS A 539 -9.16 -7.63 -2.38
N ASP A 540 -8.81 -6.37 -2.64
CA ASP A 540 -8.80 -5.32 -1.62
C ASP A 540 -10.20 -5.00 -1.11
N HIS A 541 -11.16 -4.84 -2.02
CA HIS A 541 -12.56 -4.64 -1.63
C HIS A 541 -13.26 -5.93 -1.17
N VAL A 542 -12.65 -7.11 -1.27
CA VAL A 542 -13.23 -8.33 -0.68
C VAL A 542 -12.73 -8.50 0.74
N LEU A 543 -11.44 -8.25 0.94
CA LEU A 543 -10.76 -8.50 2.21
C LEU A 543 -10.97 -7.38 3.22
N SER A 544 -11.30 -6.17 2.76
CA SER A 544 -11.63 -5.08 3.66
C SER A 544 -12.98 -5.32 4.36
N ALA A 545 -13.10 -5.09 5.67
CA ALA A 545 -14.36 -5.22 6.40
C ALA A 545 -15.34 -4.05 6.11
N THR A 546 -14.80 -2.88 5.81
CA THR A 546 -15.50 -1.64 5.44
C THR A 546 -14.91 -1.16 4.10
N LEU A 547 -15.67 -0.59 3.17
CA LEU A 547 -15.11 -0.03 1.94
C LEU A 547 -14.65 1.39 2.17
N TYR A 548 -15.60 2.33 2.18
CA TYR A 548 -15.32 3.76 2.03
C TYR A 548 -15.73 4.59 3.24
N PHE A 549 -16.58 4.07 4.12
CA PHE A 549 -17.00 4.77 5.35
C PHE A 549 -15.98 4.60 6.48
N GLN A 550 -14.71 4.81 6.17
CA GLN A 550 -13.58 4.72 7.08
C GLN A 550 -12.47 5.69 6.65
N THR A 551 -11.56 5.98 7.56
CA THR A 551 -10.30 6.66 7.24
C THR A 551 -9.16 5.64 7.19
N ARG A 552 -8.06 5.99 6.50
CA ARG A 552 -6.85 5.16 6.48
C ARG A 552 -6.39 4.80 7.89
N ALA A 553 -6.01 3.55 8.08
CA ALA A 553 -5.43 3.08 9.32
C ALA A 553 -3.98 3.57 9.48
N ILE A 554 -3.61 3.91 10.71
CA ILE A 554 -2.32 4.49 11.07
C ILE A 554 -1.61 3.58 12.07
N ASP A 555 -0.30 3.44 11.89
CA ASP A 555 0.65 2.95 12.87
C ASP A 555 1.58 4.09 13.30
N THR A 556 2.09 4.07 14.53
CA THR A 556 2.98 5.13 15.04
C THR A 556 4.26 4.50 15.56
N PHE A 557 5.12 4.01 14.67
CA PHE A 557 6.36 3.36 15.09
C PHE A 557 7.41 4.39 15.51
N GLY A 558 8.04 4.16 16.66
CA GLY A 558 8.98 5.11 17.26
C GLY A 558 8.31 6.28 17.98
N LYS A 559 9.01 6.83 18.98
CA LYS A 559 8.57 8.00 19.73
C LYS A 559 9.75 8.94 19.99
N THR A 560 9.57 10.23 19.76
CA THR A 560 10.51 11.28 20.17
C THR A 560 10.12 11.77 21.56
N ASP A 561 11.07 11.80 22.49
CA ASP A 561 10.90 12.38 23.81
C ASP A 561 11.90 13.52 23.96
N ALA A 562 11.48 14.71 23.53
CA ALA A 562 12.36 15.87 23.46
C ALA A 562 12.98 16.24 24.82
N LYS A 563 12.26 15.99 25.93
CA LYS A 563 12.76 16.28 27.27
C LYS A 563 13.87 15.29 27.65
N LYS A 564 13.63 13.99 27.45
CA LYS A 564 14.63 12.96 27.72
C LYS A 564 15.86 13.09 26.82
N GLU A 565 15.66 13.42 25.54
CA GLU A 565 16.74 13.71 24.58
C GLU A 565 17.61 14.88 25.06
N GLU A 566 17.00 15.97 25.51
CA GLU A 566 17.71 17.14 26.05
C GLU A 566 18.51 16.82 27.32
N GLU A 567 17.93 16.07 28.25
CA GLU A 567 18.59 15.63 29.48
C GLU A 567 19.80 14.73 29.16
N THR A 568 19.62 13.79 28.23
CA THR A 568 20.68 12.90 27.75
C THR A 568 21.81 13.70 27.09
N ARG A 569 21.47 14.66 26.24
CA ARG A 569 22.45 15.53 25.57
C ARG A 569 23.29 16.31 26.57
N LYS A 570 22.66 16.94 27.58
CA LYS A 570 23.40 17.67 28.61
C LYS A 570 24.38 16.78 29.37
N SER A 571 23.96 15.57 29.72
CA SER A 571 24.82 14.57 30.37
C SER A 571 26.01 14.19 29.48
N ASP A 572 25.74 13.86 28.22
CA ASP A 572 26.73 13.50 27.22
C ASP A 572 27.77 14.61 26.99
N ASP A 573 27.31 15.87 26.87
CA ASP A 573 28.18 17.04 26.71
C ASP A 573 29.09 17.26 27.92
N MET A 574 28.55 17.11 29.14
CA MET A 574 29.35 17.20 30.38
C MET A 574 30.43 16.10 30.43
N ASN A 575 30.07 14.87 30.08
CA ASN A 575 31.00 13.75 30.04
C ASN A 575 32.09 13.97 28.99
N ALA A 576 31.73 14.41 27.79
CA ALA A 576 32.68 14.72 26.73
C ALA A 576 33.63 15.86 27.13
N ALA A 577 33.14 16.90 27.81
CA ALA A 577 33.98 17.97 28.34
C ALA A 577 34.93 17.47 29.44
N ALA A 578 34.49 16.57 30.32
CA ALA A 578 35.32 15.95 31.34
C ALA A 578 36.46 15.12 30.73
N VAL A 579 36.17 14.28 29.72
CA VAL A 579 37.18 13.48 29.00
C VAL A 579 38.20 14.39 28.32
N ARG A 580 37.77 15.46 27.65
CA ARG A 580 38.69 16.43 27.02
C ARG A 580 39.62 17.10 28.03
N ARG A 581 39.12 17.44 29.23
CA ARG A 581 39.96 17.99 30.32
C ARG A 581 41.01 16.98 30.78
N LEU A 582 40.64 15.71 30.95
CA LEU A 582 41.58 14.66 31.33
C LEU A 582 42.65 14.40 30.26
N GLN A 583 42.27 14.39 28.98
CA GLN A 583 43.21 14.24 27.86
C GLN A 583 44.13 15.46 27.70
N GLY A 584 43.61 16.67 27.89
CA GLY A 584 44.39 17.91 27.88
C GLY A 584 45.42 17.94 29.01
N ASN A 585 45.06 17.45 30.20
CA ASN A 585 45.99 17.35 31.33
C ASN A 585 47.04 16.24 31.15
N ALA A 586 46.73 15.16 30.43
CA ALA A 586 47.69 14.09 30.13
C ALA A 586 48.78 14.49 29.11
N LEU A 587 48.51 15.50 28.27
CA LEU A 587 49.48 16.09 27.34
C LEU A 587 50.37 17.16 28.00
N VAL A 588 50.06 17.55 29.24
CA VAL A 588 50.83 18.49 30.06
C VAL A 588 51.41 17.73 31.27
N LEU A 589 52.19 16.68 31.00
CA LEU A 589 53.13 16.17 32.00
C LEU A 589 54.46 16.93 31.82
N PRO A 590 54.96 17.62 32.86
CA PRO A 590 56.23 18.32 32.78
C PRO A 590 57.36 17.29 32.66
N ASN A 591 58.20 17.45 31.62
CA ASN A 591 59.56 16.92 31.64
C ASN A 591 60.43 17.75 32.57
#